data_AF-A0AAW8LB84-F1
#
_entry.id   AF-A0AAW8LB84-F1
#
_cell.length_a   1.000
_cell.length_b   1.000
_cell.length_c   1.000
_cell.angle_alpha   90.00
_cell.angle_beta   90.00
_cell.angle_gamma   90.00
#
_symmetry.space_group_name_H-M   'P 1'
#
loop_
_entity.id
_entity.type
_entity.pdbx_description
1 polymer ?
#
loop_
_entity_poly.entity_id
_entity_poly.type
_entity_poly.pdbx_seq_one_letter_code
_entity_poly.pdbx_strand_id
1 'polypeptide(L)'
;MAFAITIRADSSPIEAVLNQLGNFDSLKNQLFDEIGAGLVNSIQNRFLTGTDVDGNPWKISWRARMQGGETLRDTGRLMNSYTHNVLSSGVEVGTDVVYAPHLHYGATILPKNGQYITFAVGGQYRKVKKSIIPPRTQLGLDAEDEVMVLDIVGSFIDEHLLRGA
;
A
#
# COMPACT_ATOMS: atom_id res chain seq x y z
N MET A 1 -20.20 16.41 -55.50
CA MET A 1 -21.26 16.07 -54.52
C MET A 1 -20.56 15.64 -53.25
N ALA A 2 -20.82 16.28 -52.12
CA ALA A 2 -20.28 15.89 -50.82
C ALA A 2 -21.44 15.43 -49.94
N PHE A 3 -21.32 14.23 -49.38
CA PHE A 3 -22.23 13.69 -48.38
C PHE A 3 -21.48 13.67 -47.05
N ALA A 4 -22.02 14.35 -46.05
CA ALA A 4 -21.45 14.44 -44.72
C ALA A 4 -22.44 13.85 -43.71
N ILE A 5 -21.95 12.99 -42.84
CA ILE A 5 -22.68 12.58 -41.63
C ILE A 5 -22.32 13.61 -40.55
N THR A 6 -23.30 14.40 -40.12
CA THR A 6 -23.14 15.33 -39.00
C THR A 6 -23.75 14.68 -37.76
N ILE A 7 -22.91 14.33 -36.79
CA ILE A 7 -23.37 13.87 -35.48
C ILE A 7 -23.51 15.11 -34.60
N ARG A 8 -24.75 15.44 -34.21
CA ARG A 8 -25.03 16.51 -33.25
C ARG A 8 -25.33 15.88 -31.89
N ALA A 9 -24.76 16.45 -30.84
CA ALA A 9 -24.98 16.03 -29.45
C ALA A 9 -26.39 16.38 -28.92
N ASP A 10 -27.35 16.65 -29.82
CA ASP A 10 -28.73 17.00 -29.48
C ASP A 10 -29.59 15.73 -29.23
N SER A 11 -28.96 14.56 -29.11
CA SER A 11 -29.63 13.27 -28.85
C SER A 11 -29.19 12.68 -27.51
N SER A 12 -30.19 12.42 -26.67
CA SER A 12 -30.07 12.17 -25.23
C SER A 12 -29.07 11.09 -24.78
N PRO A 13 -28.73 10.04 -25.57
CA PRO A 13 -27.73 9.04 -25.15
C PRO A 13 -26.28 9.55 -25.22
N ILE A 14 -25.92 10.32 -26.25
CA ILE A 14 -24.55 10.83 -26.41
C ILE A 14 -24.27 11.94 -25.39
N GLU A 15 -25.26 12.80 -25.16
CA GLU A 15 -25.16 13.84 -24.14
C GLU A 15 -25.07 13.25 -22.73
N ALA A 16 -25.83 12.18 -22.42
CA ALA A 16 -25.72 11.46 -21.16
C ALA A 16 -24.31 10.88 -20.94
N VAL A 17 -23.75 10.23 -21.96
CA VAL A 17 -22.38 9.67 -21.90
C VAL A 17 -21.34 10.78 -21.76
N LEU A 18 -21.46 11.89 -22.48
CA LEU A 18 -20.53 13.03 -22.37
C LEU A 18 -20.61 13.70 -20.99
N ASN A 19 -21.82 13.82 -20.43
CA ASN A 19 -22.00 14.31 -19.06
C ASN A 19 -21.42 13.35 -18.02
N GLN A 20 -21.55 12.03 -18.20
CA GLN A 20 -20.89 11.03 -17.34
C GLN A 20 -19.37 11.11 -17.42
N LEU A 21 -18.80 11.25 -18.62
CA LEU A 21 -17.36 11.45 -18.79
C LEU A 21 -16.88 12.78 -18.19
N GLY A 22 -17.70 13.83 -18.26
CA GLY A 22 -17.44 15.11 -17.56
C GLY A 22 -17.45 14.96 -16.04
N ASN A 23 -18.37 14.14 -15.51
CA ASN A 23 -18.45 13.84 -14.08
C ASN A 23 -17.36 12.89 -13.59
N PHE A 24 -16.79 12.06 -14.47
CA PHE A 24 -15.70 11.13 -14.12
C PHE A 24 -14.52 11.84 -13.46
N ASP A 25 -14.19 13.06 -13.91
CA ASP A 25 -13.10 13.84 -13.33
C ASP A 25 -13.37 14.26 -11.86
N SER A 26 -14.65 14.38 -11.49
CA SER A 26 -15.06 14.63 -10.09
C SER A 26 -15.14 13.34 -9.27
N LEU A 27 -15.45 12.20 -9.91
CA LEU A 27 -15.63 10.91 -9.25
C LEU A 27 -14.31 10.12 -9.11
N LYS A 28 -13.29 10.41 -9.91
CA LYS A 28 -11.98 9.72 -9.85
C LYS A 28 -11.33 9.79 -8.47
N ASN A 29 -11.59 10.86 -7.71
CA ASN A 29 -11.06 11.00 -6.36
C ASN A 29 -11.66 9.94 -5.41
N GLN A 30 -12.93 9.59 -5.58
CA GLN A 30 -13.57 8.52 -4.81
C GLN A 30 -13.00 7.16 -5.19
N LEU A 31 -12.80 6.90 -6.48
CA LEU A 31 -12.14 5.69 -6.96
C LEU A 31 -10.73 5.54 -6.37
N PHE A 32 -9.92 6.60 -6.42
CA PHE A 32 -8.57 6.59 -5.86
C PHE A 32 -8.54 6.47 -4.34
N ASP A 33 -9.53 7.04 -3.66
CA ASP A 33 -9.68 6.90 -2.21
C ASP A 33 -9.96 5.44 -1.82
N GLU A 34 -10.87 4.78 -2.54
CA GLU A 34 -11.22 3.38 -2.30
C GLU A 34 -10.06 2.43 -2.60
N ILE A 35 -9.35 2.63 -3.72
CA ILE A 35 -8.11 1.91 -4.03
C ILE A 35 -7.09 2.10 -2.91
N GLY A 36 -6.86 3.35 -2.47
CA GLY A 36 -5.92 3.65 -1.40
C GLY A 36 -6.25 2.95 -0.09
N ALA A 37 -7.51 3.00 0.31
CA ALA A 37 -8.01 2.33 1.52
C ALA A 37 -7.83 0.80 1.44
N GLY A 38 -8.12 0.20 0.28
CA GLY A 38 -7.92 -1.23 0.04
C GLY A 38 -6.45 -1.64 0.16
N LEU A 39 -5.54 -0.88 -0.46
CA LEU A 39 -4.10 -1.14 -0.37
C LEU A 39 -3.55 -0.96 1.05
N VAL A 40 -4.01 0.05 1.80
CA VAL A 40 -3.67 0.21 3.22
C VAL A 40 -4.15 -1.00 4.03
N ASN A 41 -5.36 -1.49 3.77
CA ASN A 41 -5.89 -2.69 4.44
C ASN A 41 -5.03 -3.93 4.14
N SER A 42 -4.65 -4.14 2.88
CA SER A 42 -3.77 -5.24 2.48
C SER A 42 -2.41 -5.18 3.20
N ILE A 43 -1.79 -4.01 3.26
CA ILE A 43 -0.54 -3.81 4.03
C ILE A 43 -0.76 -4.17 5.49
N GLN A 44 -1.86 -3.71 6.12
CA GLN A 44 -2.17 -4.04 7.51
C GLN A 44 -2.38 -5.54 7.70
N ASN A 45 -3.04 -6.23 6.78
CA ASN A 45 -3.23 -7.67 6.81
C ASN A 45 -1.90 -8.42 6.84
N ARG A 46 -0.90 -7.97 6.05
CA ARG A 46 0.48 -8.53 6.08
C ARG A 46 1.12 -8.45 7.48
N PHE A 47 0.86 -7.40 8.26
CA PHE A 47 1.31 -7.33 9.65
C PHE A 47 0.57 -8.32 10.57
N LEU A 48 -0.72 -8.54 10.34
CA LEU A 48 -1.55 -9.47 11.12
C LEU A 48 -1.19 -10.93 10.84
N THR A 49 -0.94 -11.27 9.58
CA THR A 49 -0.52 -12.62 9.15
C THR A 49 0.97 -12.85 9.34
N GLY A 50 1.77 -11.78 9.42
CA GLY A 50 3.21 -11.84 9.51
C GLY A 50 3.87 -12.31 8.21
N THR A 51 3.32 -11.92 7.06
CA THR A 51 3.78 -12.31 5.72
C THR A 51 4.27 -11.12 4.92
N ASP A 52 5.15 -11.35 3.95
CA ASP A 52 5.55 -10.32 2.99
C ASP A 52 4.56 -10.17 1.83
N VAL A 53 4.88 -9.28 0.90
CA VAL A 53 4.09 -9.01 -0.31
C VAL A 53 3.82 -10.28 -1.10
N ASP A 54 4.77 -11.22 -1.14
CA ASP A 54 4.62 -12.46 -1.91
C ASP A 54 3.94 -13.57 -1.08
N GLY A 55 3.39 -13.24 0.10
CA GLY A 55 2.74 -14.18 1.02
C GLY A 55 3.71 -15.04 1.83
N ASN A 56 5.03 -14.82 1.75
CA ASN A 56 6.00 -15.61 2.50
C ASN A 56 6.07 -15.15 3.96
N PRO A 57 6.19 -16.06 4.95
CA PRO A 57 6.27 -15.68 6.34
C PRO A 57 7.55 -14.88 6.64
N TRP A 58 7.42 -13.77 7.34
CA TRP A 58 8.56 -12.99 7.79
C TRP A 58 9.45 -13.79 8.72
N LYS A 59 10.76 -13.56 8.59
CA LYS A 59 11.72 -14.09 9.55
C LYS A 59 11.41 -13.54 10.95
N ILE A 60 11.08 -14.46 11.87
CA ILE A 60 10.74 -14.16 13.25
C ILE A 60 11.82 -13.28 13.88
N SER A 61 11.42 -12.13 14.43
CA SER A 61 12.32 -11.23 15.12
C SER A 61 12.78 -11.82 16.45
N TRP A 62 13.97 -11.43 16.89
CA TRP A 62 14.50 -11.89 18.17
C TRP A 62 13.58 -11.49 19.34
N ARG A 63 13.02 -10.27 19.33
CA ARG A 63 12.04 -9.80 20.33
C ARG A 63 10.83 -10.73 20.37
N ALA A 64 10.19 -10.96 19.22
CA ALA A 64 9.02 -11.82 19.09
C ALA A 64 9.27 -13.20 19.73
N ARG A 65 10.42 -13.81 19.40
CA ARG A 65 10.83 -15.11 19.97
C ARG A 65 11.05 -15.08 21.49
N MET A 66 11.63 -14.01 22.03
CA MET A 66 11.96 -13.91 23.45
C MET A 66 10.77 -13.58 24.34
N GLN A 67 9.86 -12.75 23.84
CA GLN A 67 8.75 -12.18 24.61
C GLN A 67 7.40 -12.86 24.31
N GLY A 68 7.36 -13.81 23.36
CA GLY A 68 6.12 -14.44 22.94
C GLY A 68 5.20 -13.50 22.14
N GLY A 69 5.77 -12.53 21.44
CA GLY A 69 5.04 -11.58 20.61
C GLY A 69 5.18 -11.86 19.11
N GLU A 70 4.69 -10.94 18.28
CA GLU A 70 4.74 -11.06 16.83
C GLU A 70 5.84 -10.20 16.21
N THR A 71 6.24 -10.52 14.98
CA THR A 71 7.29 -9.78 14.27
C THR A 71 6.73 -8.50 13.68
N LEU A 72 7.48 -7.39 13.79
CA LEU A 72 7.04 -6.03 13.43
C LEU A 72 5.82 -5.49 14.20
N ARG A 73 5.15 -6.31 15.01
CA ARG A 73 4.07 -5.90 15.91
C ARG A 73 4.50 -5.95 17.37
N ASP A 74 4.77 -4.76 17.91
CA ASP A 74 5.05 -4.52 19.34
C ASP A 74 3.97 -3.57 19.89
N THR A 75 4.08 -2.29 19.55
CA THR A 75 3.05 -1.28 19.80
C THR A 75 2.05 -1.14 18.65
N GLY A 76 2.34 -1.73 17.47
CA GLY A 76 1.55 -1.55 16.25
C GLY A 76 1.79 -0.23 15.51
N ARG A 77 2.68 0.65 15.98
CA ARG A 77 2.92 1.98 15.38
C ARG A 77 3.14 1.94 13.86
N LEU A 78 3.99 1.05 13.38
CA LEU A 78 4.30 0.99 11.94
C LEU A 78 3.07 0.57 11.13
N MET A 79 2.41 -0.52 11.51
CA MET A 79 1.18 -1.00 10.88
C MET A 79 0.11 0.11 10.80
N ASN A 80 -0.11 0.80 11.93
CA ASN A 80 -1.14 1.85 12.04
C ASN A 80 -0.75 3.18 11.36
N SER A 81 0.50 3.35 10.94
CA SER A 81 0.98 4.56 10.29
C SER A 81 0.84 4.53 8.76
N TYR A 82 0.51 3.37 8.18
CA TYR A 82 0.23 3.30 6.76
C TYR A 82 -1.06 4.04 6.43
N THR A 83 -1.00 4.90 5.43
CA THR A 83 -2.08 5.74 4.94
C THR A 83 -1.94 5.92 3.43
N HIS A 84 -2.96 6.49 2.80
CA HIS A 84 -2.91 6.93 1.41
C HIS A 84 -3.23 8.42 1.27
N ASN A 85 -2.78 9.01 0.16
CA ASN A 85 -3.20 10.33 -0.29
C ASN A 85 -3.76 10.23 -1.70
N VAL A 86 -4.92 10.86 -1.93
CA VAL A 86 -5.50 11.00 -3.26
C VAL A 86 -4.86 12.19 -3.97
N LEU A 87 -4.32 11.93 -5.15
CA LEU A 87 -3.72 12.90 -6.06
C LEU A 87 -4.65 13.13 -7.25
N SER A 88 -4.44 14.22 -7.99
CA SER A 88 -5.25 14.55 -9.17
C SER A 88 -5.20 13.49 -10.28
N SER A 89 -4.16 12.65 -10.27
CA SER A 89 -3.86 11.63 -11.29
C SER A 89 -3.67 10.23 -10.72
N GLY A 90 -3.98 9.99 -9.44
CA GLY A 90 -3.81 8.67 -8.84
C GLY A 90 -3.89 8.68 -7.32
N VAL A 91 -3.34 7.63 -6.72
CA VAL A 91 -3.22 7.47 -5.27
C VAL A 91 -1.79 7.10 -4.92
N GLU A 92 -1.29 7.65 -3.83
CA GLU A 92 -0.04 7.22 -3.21
C GLU A 92 -0.33 6.54 -1.87
N VAL A 93 0.40 5.47 -1.56
CA VAL A 93 0.24 4.70 -0.31
C VAL A 93 1.60 4.59 0.36
N GLY A 94 1.66 4.85 1.66
CA GLY A 94 2.93 4.86 2.38
C GLY A 94 2.81 5.18 3.86
N THR A 95 3.95 5.46 4.48
CA THR A 95 4.08 5.79 5.91
C THR A 95 5.17 6.86 6.08
N ASP A 96 4.98 7.74 7.07
CA ASP A 96 5.96 8.75 7.47
C ASP A 96 6.98 8.22 8.50
N VAL A 97 6.86 6.95 8.89
CA VAL A 97 7.72 6.35 9.90
C VAL A 97 9.14 6.14 9.34
N VAL A 98 10.08 6.95 9.83
CA VAL A 98 11.47 7.00 9.35
C VAL A 98 12.21 5.65 9.31
N TYR A 99 11.86 4.71 10.20
CA TYR A 99 12.51 3.40 10.25
C TYR A 99 11.85 2.36 9.32
N ALA A 100 10.73 2.67 8.68
CA ALA A 100 9.99 1.75 7.81
C ALA A 100 10.86 1.18 6.68
N PRO A 101 11.66 1.98 5.93
CA PRO A 101 12.48 1.45 4.83
C PRO A 101 13.48 0.39 5.29
N HIS A 102 14.06 0.53 6.48
CA HIS A 102 15.02 -0.44 7.03
C HIS A 102 14.38 -1.77 7.42
N LEU A 103 13.09 -1.76 7.76
CA LEU A 103 12.34 -2.98 8.07
C LEU A 103 11.81 -3.62 6.80
N HIS A 104 11.41 -2.81 5.83
CA HIS A 104 10.97 -3.23 4.51
C HIS A 104 12.10 -3.88 3.71
N TYR A 105 13.14 -3.13 3.35
CA TYR A 105 14.27 -3.59 2.52
C TYR A 105 15.33 -4.38 3.31
N GLY A 106 15.22 -4.39 4.64
CA GLY A 106 16.29 -4.83 5.51
C GLY A 106 17.39 -3.77 5.66
N ALA A 107 18.36 -4.06 6.53
CA ALA A 107 19.47 -3.15 6.78
C ALA A 107 20.70 -3.89 7.32
N THR A 108 21.88 -3.39 6.97
CA THR A 108 23.12 -3.74 7.66
C THR A 108 23.60 -2.54 8.47
N ILE A 109 23.63 -2.70 9.78
CA ILE A 109 24.08 -1.67 10.72
C ILE A 109 25.55 -1.94 11.04
N LEU A 110 26.37 -0.90 10.92
CA LEU A 110 27.81 -0.91 11.19
C LEU A 110 28.14 0.10 12.30
N PRO A 111 29.23 -0.11 13.06
CA PRO A 111 29.69 0.88 14.02
C PRO A 111 30.13 2.15 13.30
N LYS A 112 29.61 3.31 13.73
CA LYS A 112 30.03 4.61 13.19
C LYS A 112 31.48 4.94 13.60
N ASN A 113 31.81 4.65 14.86
CA ASN A 113 33.13 4.85 15.45
C ASN A 113 33.60 3.55 16.11
N GLY A 114 34.91 3.26 16.04
CA GLY A 114 35.47 2.04 16.62
C GLY A 114 35.09 0.75 15.88
N GLN A 115 35.37 -0.39 16.49
CA GLN A 115 35.27 -1.70 15.81
C GLN A 115 33.94 -2.43 16.04
N TYR A 116 33.11 -2.00 17.01
CA TYR A 116 31.92 -2.76 17.42
C TYR A 116 30.74 -1.88 17.78
N ILE A 117 29.54 -2.40 17.51
CA ILE A 117 28.26 -1.91 18.02
C ILE A 117 28.00 -2.61 19.35
N THR A 118 27.58 -1.83 20.35
CA THR A 118 27.24 -2.34 21.68
C THR A 118 25.78 -2.03 21.99
N PHE A 119 25.00 -3.03 22.36
CA PHE A 119 23.59 -2.87 22.74
C PHE A 119 23.16 -3.95 23.73
N ALA A 120 22.14 -3.65 24.53
CA ALA A 120 21.59 -4.59 25.50
C ALA A 120 20.54 -5.50 24.87
N VAL A 121 20.58 -6.78 25.22
CA VAL A 121 19.72 -7.84 24.70
C VAL A 121 19.32 -8.72 25.86
N GLY A 122 18.05 -8.66 26.30
CA GLY A 122 17.58 -9.42 27.46
C GLY A 122 18.32 -9.09 28.76
N GLY A 123 18.65 -7.80 28.98
CA GLY A 123 19.38 -7.33 30.15
C GLY A 123 20.90 -7.55 30.12
N GLN A 124 21.45 -8.18 29.07
CA GLN A 124 22.88 -8.42 28.92
C GLN A 124 23.46 -7.62 27.75
N TYR A 125 24.63 -7.00 27.94
CA TYR A 125 25.31 -6.27 26.87
C TYR A 125 25.95 -7.24 25.86
N ARG A 126 25.77 -6.93 24.57
CA ARG A 126 26.40 -7.63 23.45
C ARG A 126 27.26 -6.66 22.65
N LYS A 127 28.37 -7.17 22.11
CA LYS A 127 29.32 -6.44 21.30
C LYS A 127 29.52 -7.18 19.97
N VAL A 128 29.14 -6.55 18.85
CA VAL A 128 29.16 -7.18 17.51
C VAL A 128 29.79 -6.25 16.48
N LYS A 129 30.42 -6.82 15.44
CA LYS A 129 31.04 -6.01 14.36
C LYS A 129 30.00 -5.43 13.40
N LYS A 130 28.86 -6.09 13.25
CA LYS A 130 27.71 -5.65 12.44
C LYS A 130 26.42 -6.25 12.99
N SER A 131 25.31 -5.58 12.75
CA SER A 131 23.96 -6.13 12.99
C SER A 131 23.22 -6.19 11.65
N ILE A 132 22.49 -7.27 11.41
CA ILE A 132 21.74 -7.48 10.16
C ILE A 132 20.27 -7.57 10.50
N ILE A 133 19.49 -6.70 9.87
CA ILE A 133 18.03 -6.73 9.85
C ILE A 133 17.62 -7.36 8.52
N PRO A 134 16.97 -8.54 8.52
CA PRO A 134 16.47 -9.13 7.28
C PRO A 134 15.30 -8.30 6.73
N PRO A 135 15.11 -8.29 5.39
CA PRO A 135 13.95 -7.65 4.76
C PRO A 135 12.65 -8.31 5.22
N ARG A 136 11.60 -7.51 5.26
CA ARG A 136 10.22 -7.89 5.57
C ARG A 136 9.34 -6.99 4.74
N THR A 137 9.25 -7.24 3.45
CA THR A 137 8.53 -6.38 2.51
C THR A 137 7.07 -6.24 2.94
N GLN A 138 6.61 -5.04 3.30
CA GLN A 138 5.22 -4.80 3.72
C GLN A 138 4.42 -4.01 2.69
N LEU A 139 5.09 -3.12 1.95
CA LEU A 139 4.50 -2.26 0.93
C LEU A 139 4.72 -2.92 -0.44
N GLY A 140 3.71 -2.93 -1.28
CA GLY A 140 3.80 -3.54 -2.61
C GLY A 140 2.44 -4.03 -3.05
N LEU A 141 2.41 -4.54 -4.28
CA LEU A 141 1.25 -5.16 -4.88
C LEU A 141 1.57 -6.62 -5.15
N ASP A 142 0.64 -7.50 -4.80
CA ASP A 142 0.64 -8.90 -5.23
C ASP A 142 -0.57 -9.17 -6.14
N ALA A 143 -0.73 -10.42 -6.55
CA ALA A 143 -1.82 -10.81 -7.42
C ALA A 143 -3.22 -10.60 -6.79
N GLU A 144 -3.33 -10.72 -5.47
CA GLU A 144 -4.61 -10.49 -4.77
C GLU A 144 -4.92 -9.00 -4.72
N ASP A 145 -3.91 -8.16 -4.51
CA ASP A 145 -4.04 -6.70 -4.58
C ASP A 145 -4.45 -6.24 -5.98
N GLU A 146 -3.84 -6.78 -7.04
CA GLU A 146 -4.20 -6.43 -8.41
C GLU A 146 -5.66 -6.78 -8.71
N VAL A 147 -6.13 -7.96 -8.27
CA VAL A 147 -7.54 -8.36 -8.42
C VAL A 147 -8.45 -7.42 -7.63
N MET A 148 -8.11 -7.10 -6.38
CA MET A 148 -8.88 -6.15 -5.56
C MET A 148 -9.01 -4.79 -6.25
N VAL A 149 -7.91 -4.25 -6.79
CA VAL A 149 -7.93 -2.97 -7.51
C VAL A 149 -8.80 -3.05 -8.76
N LEU A 150 -8.72 -4.14 -9.53
CA LEU A 150 -9.57 -4.35 -10.70
C LEU A 150 -11.05 -4.48 -10.32
N ASP A 151 -11.37 -5.13 -9.21
CA ASP A 151 -12.73 -5.27 -8.69
C ASP A 151 -13.31 -3.92 -8.24
N ILE A 152 -12.51 -3.09 -7.56
CA ILE A 152 -12.88 -1.71 -7.20
C ILE A 152 -13.18 -0.90 -8.47
N VAL A 153 -12.26 -0.92 -9.44
CA VAL A 153 -12.43 -0.21 -10.72
C VAL A 153 -13.67 -0.71 -11.49
N GLY A 154 -13.86 -2.03 -11.56
CA GLY A 154 -15.00 -2.64 -12.23
C GLY A 154 -16.33 -2.25 -11.59
N SER A 155 -16.41 -2.30 -10.26
CA SER A 155 -17.59 -1.90 -9.48
C SER A 155 -17.90 -0.42 -9.69
N PHE A 156 -16.88 0.43 -9.64
CA PHE A 156 -17.03 1.86 -9.88
C PHE A 156 -17.59 2.18 -11.28
N ILE A 157 -17.07 1.51 -12.32
CA ILE A 157 -17.58 1.66 -13.70
C ILE A 157 -19.03 1.20 -13.80
N ASP A 158 -19.38 0.05 -13.23
CA ASP A 158 -20.75 -0.46 -13.27
C ASP A 158 -21.73 0.50 -12.59
N GLU A 159 -21.39 0.99 -11.40
CA GLU A 159 -22.24 1.89 -10.63
C GLU A 159 -22.39 3.28 -11.29
N HIS A 160 -21.29 3.90 -11.70
CA HIS A 160 -21.30 5.33 -12.07
C HIS A 160 -21.40 5.58 -13.58
N LEU A 161 -20.95 4.62 -14.41
CA LEU A 161 -20.93 4.78 -15.86
C LEU A 161 -21.99 3.92 -16.57
N LEU A 162 -22.27 2.70 -16.07
CA LEU A 162 -23.22 1.80 -16.76
C LEU A 162 -24.64 1.86 -16.19
N ARG A 163 -24.81 1.91 -14.87
CA ARG A 163 -26.12 1.93 -14.19
C ARG A 163 -26.66 3.31 -13.90
N GLY A 164 -25.84 4.36 -14.05
CA GLY A 164 -26.29 5.76 -14.00
C GLY A 164 -27.08 6.22 -15.24
N ALA A 165 -27.49 5.30 -16.12
CA ALA A 165 -28.22 5.52 -17.37
C ALA A 165 -29.72 5.19 -17.24
#